data_AF-A0A965E9C7-F1
#
_entry.id   AF-A0A965E9C7-F1
#
_cell.length_a   1.000
_cell.length_b   1.000
_cell.length_c   1.000
_cell.angle_alpha   90.00
_cell.angle_beta   90.00
_cell.angle_gamma   90.00
#
_symmetry.space_group_name_H-M   'P 1'
#
loop_
_entity.id
_entity.type
_entity.pdbx_description
1 polymer ?
#
loop_
_entity_poly.entity_id
_entity_poly.type
_entity_poly.pdbx_seq_one_letter_code
_entity_poly.pdbx_strand_id
1 'polypeptide(L)'
;MSRRLDIELTSARDDGMWTWRAAGAKVPKGVVESTLLPGESKVGDVLKIEADFDIDGITVLSVVPQRDKSQKATFLQLIDDKPFTGVTEKLAKKAKSDRPQRDKRGPRTDRPDRNENSDRKPRSERPPRQREPRNSENKATAPVVQIPERPAAKRLKPNRKHRSAVLQSLPTEQRSVAERALSGGIRAVREAIKTQNAQLKAEGKSEIKADGLISMAQDILPKLRVAEWLDKAEAAKRDLAVLDLRDLRAVVVGADDPMVVRDETTRELAGELKVALKQRQETEMTQWLDDIKLALSASRVLRAIKLSGEPPKAGVLFPVDLGQQLAKAAADSLSNEASSDRWIAVLEALAFSPIRTAVKPLGAPQATTDALRATVKRLAPLVPQIASLFAIEVSPGAQTPRPLRTPRPKRDFKRKPKTAKVPDTSADVTN
;
A
#
# COMPACT_ATOMS: atom_id res chain seq x y z
N MET A 1 25.76 -34.61 -6.62
CA MET A 1 24.87 -33.41 -6.77
C MET A 1 25.38 -32.34 -5.81
N SER A 2 26.08 -31.34 -6.33
CA SER A 2 26.71 -30.31 -5.49
C SER A 2 25.69 -29.48 -4.72
N ARG A 3 25.98 -29.21 -3.44
CA ARG A 3 25.17 -28.37 -2.55
C ARG A 3 26.05 -27.33 -1.89
N ARG A 4 25.46 -26.15 -1.67
CA ARG A 4 26.14 -25.04 -0.98
C ARG A 4 25.95 -25.16 0.53
N LEU A 5 27.05 -25.06 1.26
CA LEU A 5 27.09 -25.14 2.72
C LEU A 5 27.89 -23.98 3.28
N ASP A 6 27.51 -23.52 4.47
CA ASP A 6 28.32 -22.61 5.26
C ASP A 6 29.10 -23.46 6.28
N ILE A 7 30.43 -23.44 6.19
CA ILE A 7 31.33 -24.23 7.03
C ILE A 7 32.22 -23.32 7.86
N GLU A 8 32.73 -23.83 8.98
CA GLU A 8 33.68 -23.17 9.85
C GLU A 8 34.95 -24.02 9.95
N LEU A 9 36.11 -23.38 9.76
CA LEU A 9 37.42 -24.04 9.86
C LEU A 9 37.78 -24.31 11.32
N THR A 10 38.08 -25.57 11.69
CA THR A 10 38.33 -25.97 13.08
C THR A 10 39.80 -26.17 13.42
N SER A 11 40.62 -26.67 12.49
CA SER A 11 42.06 -26.76 12.67
C SER A 11 42.79 -26.94 11.35
N ALA A 12 44.02 -26.42 11.27
CA ALA A 12 44.97 -26.76 10.22
C ALA A 12 45.74 -28.02 10.62
N ARG A 13 45.97 -28.93 9.68
CA ARG A 13 46.87 -30.08 9.83
C ARG A 13 48.15 -29.84 9.03
N ASP A 14 49.24 -30.41 9.50
CA ASP A 14 50.58 -30.24 8.90
C ASP A 14 50.68 -30.84 7.48
N ASP A 15 49.74 -31.70 7.09
CA ASP A 15 49.64 -32.33 5.77
C ASP A 15 49.00 -31.43 4.68
N GLY A 16 48.83 -30.13 4.94
CA GLY A 16 48.23 -29.18 3.99
C GLY A 16 46.70 -29.26 3.90
N MET A 17 46.06 -29.90 4.89
CA MET A 17 44.62 -30.14 4.98
C MET A 17 44.01 -29.42 6.18
N TRP A 18 42.77 -28.96 6.06
CA TRP A 18 42.02 -28.28 7.12
C TRP A 18 40.80 -29.07 7.52
N THR A 19 40.54 -29.20 8.83
CA THR A 19 39.29 -29.74 9.32
C THR A 19 38.21 -28.67 9.36
N TRP A 20 36.98 -29.03 9.04
CA TRP A 20 35.85 -28.10 9.08
C TRP A 20 34.61 -28.73 9.72
N ARG A 21 33.73 -27.88 10.24
CA ARG A 21 32.39 -28.21 10.74
C ARG A 21 31.34 -27.38 10.00
N ALA A 22 30.09 -27.83 9.94
CA ALA A 22 29.03 -26.92 9.50
C ALA A 22 28.94 -25.74 10.47
N ALA A 23 28.75 -24.51 9.97
CA ALA A 23 28.72 -23.32 10.81
C ALA A 23 27.71 -23.48 11.97
N GLY A 24 28.20 -23.38 13.21
CA GLY A 24 27.39 -23.57 14.43
C GLY A 24 27.20 -25.03 14.92
N ALA A 25 27.73 -26.04 14.23
CA ALA A 25 27.64 -27.45 14.65
C ALA A 25 28.79 -27.85 15.59
N LYS A 26 28.58 -28.70 16.60
CA LYS A 26 29.61 -29.01 17.63
C LYS A 26 30.72 -30.00 17.21
N VAL A 27 30.53 -30.75 16.12
CA VAL A 27 31.43 -31.84 15.70
C VAL A 27 31.98 -31.56 14.30
N PRO A 28 33.29 -31.76 14.04
CA PRO A 28 33.86 -31.63 12.70
C PRO A 28 33.20 -32.62 11.74
N LYS A 29 32.92 -32.17 10.52
CA LYS A 29 32.19 -32.92 9.49
C LYS A 29 33.06 -33.41 8.35
N GLY A 30 34.24 -32.82 8.14
CA GLY A 30 35.11 -33.21 7.04
C GLY A 30 36.44 -32.49 7.02
N VAL A 31 37.17 -32.70 5.93
CA VAL A 31 38.48 -32.13 5.63
C VAL A 31 38.39 -31.35 4.31
N VAL A 32 39.18 -30.28 4.16
CA VAL A 32 39.29 -29.47 2.94
C VAL A 32 40.76 -29.16 2.65
N GLU A 33 41.15 -29.14 1.38
CA GLU A 33 42.50 -28.80 0.96
C GLU A 33 42.81 -27.31 1.17
N SER A 34 44.02 -27.01 1.63
CA SER A 34 44.48 -25.63 1.84
C SER A 34 44.54 -24.79 0.56
N THR A 35 44.72 -25.42 -0.61
CA THR A 35 44.77 -24.78 -1.93
C THR A 35 43.44 -24.18 -2.36
N LEU A 36 42.31 -24.73 -1.86
CA LEU A 36 40.96 -24.24 -2.14
C LEU A 36 40.56 -23.07 -1.24
N LEU A 37 41.31 -22.85 -0.15
CA LEU A 37 41.03 -21.79 0.81
C LEU A 37 41.62 -20.44 0.35
N PRO A 38 40.97 -19.31 0.64
CA PRO A 38 41.57 -17.99 0.49
C PRO A 38 42.88 -17.89 1.29
N GLY A 39 43.90 -17.24 0.74
CA GLY A 39 45.28 -17.21 1.29
C GLY A 39 45.46 -16.62 2.70
N GLU A 40 44.41 -16.08 3.31
CA GLU A 40 44.39 -15.54 4.69
C GLU A 40 43.45 -16.29 5.65
N SER A 41 43.08 -17.54 5.33
CA SER A 41 42.11 -18.30 6.14
C SER A 41 42.67 -18.69 7.52
N LYS A 42 41.86 -18.47 8.57
CA LYS A 42 42.18 -18.77 9.98
C LYS A 42 41.17 -19.75 10.59
N VAL A 43 41.56 -20.37 11.70
CA VAL A 43 40.65 -21.18 12.52
C VAL A 43 39.52 -20.30 13.05
N GLY A 44 38.27 -20.70 12.84
CA GLY A 44 37.06 -19.95 13.17
C GLY A 44 36.44 -19.19 12.00
N ASP A 45 37.08 -19.15 10.83
CA ASP A 45 36.50 -18.49 9.65
C ASP A 45 35.30 -19.28 9.12
N VAL A 46 34.20 -18.56 8.87
CA VAL A 46 32.98 -19.11 8.28
C VAL A 46 32.97 -18.85 6.79
N LEU A 47 33.14 -19.90 5.99
CA LEU A 47 33.24 -19.86 4.55
C LEU A 47 32.04 -20.57 3.91
N LYS A 48 31.59 -20.05 2.77
CA LYS A 48 30.59 -20.72 1.96
C LYS A 48 31.29 -21.59 0.92
N ILE A 49 30.97 -22.88 0.91
CA ILE A 49 31.56 -23.85 0.01
C ILE A 49 30.51 -24.51 -0.87
N GLU A 50 30.96 -25.03 -2.01
CA GLU A 50 30.23 -25.99 -2.81
C GLU A 50 30.82 -27.38 -2.58
N ALA A 51 30.01 -28.31 -2.11
CA ALA A 51 30.44 -29.66 -1.75
C ALA A 51 29.56 -30.71 -2.44
N ASP A 52 30.15 -31.83 -2.84
CA ASP A 52 29.40 -33.00 -3.25
C ASP A 52 29.22 -33.98 -2.08
N PHE A 53 28.11 -34.70 -2.11
CA PHE A 53 27.71 -35.65 -1.08
C PHE A 53 27.58 -37.02 -1.71
N ASP A 54 28.62 -37.83 -1.53
CA ASP A 54 28.67 -39.21 -2.00
C ASP A 54 28.52 -40.19 -0.84
N ILE A 55 28.41 -41.49 -1.17
CA ILE A 55 28.28 -42.57 -0.19
C ILE A 55 29.50 -42.62 0.75
N ASP A 56 30.68 -42.20 0.26
CA ASP A 56 31.95 -42.23 0.98
C ASP A 56 32.25 -40.96 1.80
N GLY A 57 31.40 -39.92 1.72
CA GLY A 57 31.56 -38.71 2.53
C GLY A 57 31.26 -37.40 1.80
N ILE A 58 31.68 -36.29 2.41
CA ILE A 58 31.49 -34.93 1.87
C ILE A 58 32.82 -34.42 1.31
N THR A 59 32.88 -34.22 -0.01
CA THR A 59 34.05 -33.67 -0.70
C THR A 59 33.80 -32.22 -1.07
N VAL A 60 34.69 -31.33 -0.63
CA VAL A 60 34.62 -29.89 -0.94
C VAL A 60 35.19 -29.64 -2.33
N LEU A 61 34.39 -29.07 -3.23
CA LEU A 61 34.79 -28.82 -4.62
C LEU A 61 35.38 -27.41 -4.80
N SER A 62 34.79 -26.40 -4.16
CA SER A 62 35.29 -25.02 -4.22
C SER A 62 34.79 -24.14 -3.08
N VAL A 63 35.55 -23.10 -2.75
CA VAL A 63 35.12 -22.03 -1.85
C VAL A 63 34.50 -20.89 -2.65
N VAL A 64 33.27 -20.53 -2.32
CA VAL A 64 32.55 -19.41 -2.94
C VAL A 64 32.99 -18.13 -2.23
N PRO A 65 33.63 -17.17 -2.92
CA PRO A 65 34.04 -15.91 -2.30
C PRO A 65 32.79 -15.13 -1.86
N GLN A 66 32.58 -15.04 -0.55
CA GLN A 66 31.62 -14.09 -0.01
C GLN A 66 32.23 -12.70 -0.10
N ARG A 67 31.67 -11.85 -0.96
CA ARG A 67 31.85 -10.40 -0.78
C ARG A 67 31.40 -10.06 0.62
N ASP A 68 32.29 -9.47 1.40
CA ASP A 68 31.92 -8.86 2.67
C ASP A 68 30.70 -8.00 2.44
N LYS A 69 29.67 -8.23 3.25
CA LYS A 69 28.62 -7.24 3.42
C LYS A 69 29.33 -6.06 4.07
N SER A 70 29.90 -5.16 3.26
CA SER A 70 30.38 -3.89 3.73
C SER A 70 29.25 -3.33 4.57
N GLN A 71 29.52 -3.15 5.86
CA GLN A 71 28.60 -2.43 6.72
C GLN A 71 28.43 -1.09 6.04
N LYS A 72 27.28 -0.90 5.39
CA LYS A 72 26.93 0.35 4.76
C LYS A 72 27.17 1.42 5.82
N ALA A 73 28.12 2.30 5.54
CA ALA A 73 28.47 3.45 6.37
C ALA A 73 27.18 4.18 6.76
N THR A 74 26.71 3.91 7.98
CA THR A 74 25.56 4.58 8.60
C THR A 74 26.00 5.32 9.86
N PHE A 75 27.31 5.50 10.05
CA PHE A 75 27.85 6.43 11.02
C PHE A 75 28.66 7.49 10.27
N LEU A 76 28.04 8.67 10.11
CA LEU A 76 28.80 9.89 9.91
C LEU A 76 29.40 10.24 11.27
N GLN A 77 30.70 10.04 11.42
CA GLN A 77 31.43 10.56 12.57
C GLN A 77 31.56 12.08 12.38
N LEU A 78 30.91 12.86 13.25
CA LEU A 78 31.06 14.31 13.25
C LEU A 78 32.45 14.64 13.82
N ILE A 79 33.36 15.07 12.96
CA ILE A 79 34.67 15.59 13.36
C ILE A 79 34.45 17.07 13.67
N ASP A 80 34.14 17.39 14.91
CA ASP A 80 34.19 18.76 15.43
C ASP A 80 34.86 18.75 16.81
N ASP A 81 36.09 19.29 16.88
CA ASP A 81 36.91 19.42 18.10
C ASP A 81 36.48 20.64 18.96
N LYS A 82 35.18 20.90 19.08
CA LYS A 82 34.66 22.00 19.92
C LYS A 82 33.66 21.45 20.95
N PRO A 83 33.79 21.81 22.25
CA PRO A 83 32.88 21.33 23.27
C PRO A 83 31.45 21.80 22.97
N PHE A 84 30.54 20.85 22.86
CA PHE A 84 29.12 21.08 22.63
C PHE A 84 28.51 21.94 23.75
N THR A 85 28.02 23.13 23.40
CA THR A 85 27.21 23.97 24.28
C THR A 85 25.73 23.77 23.96
N GLY A 86 25.01 23.10 24.88
CA GLY A 86 23.59 22.85 24.72
C GLY A 86 22.78 24.14 24.82
N VAL A 87 22.34 24.70 23.69
CA VAL A 87 21.37 25.80 23.66
C VAL A 87 19.96 25.22 23.82
N THR A 88 19.39 25.34 25.01
CA THR A 88 17.97 25.05 25.24
C THR A 88 17.13 26.26 24.83
N GLU A 89 16.53 26.24 23.64
CA GLU A 89 15.48 27.20 23.30
C GLU A 89 14.19 26.88 24.08
N LYS A 90 13.79 27.80 24.97
CA LYS A 90 12.45 27.84 25.54
C LYS A 90 11.53 28.60 24.58
N LEU A 91 10.68 27.88 23.86
CA LEU A 91 9.55 28.43 23.10
C LEU A 91 8.68 29.33 24.00
N ALA A 92 8.51 30.58 23.61
CA ALA A 92 7.64 31.53 24.28
C ALA A 92 6.18 31.04 24.33
N LYS A 93 5.52 31.20 25.48
CA LYS A 93 4.12 30.85 25.67
C LYS A 93 3.24 31.74 24.80
N LYS A 94 2.58 31.13 23.81
CA LYS A 94 1.59 31.76 22.95
C LYS A 94 0.37 32.19 23.78
N ALA A 95 0.02 33.47 23.71
CA ALA A 95 -1.16 34.04 24.36
C ALA A 95 -2.44 33.35 23.87
N LYS A 96 -3.30 33.04 24.85
CA LYS A 96 -4.59 32.37 24.74
C LYS A 96 -5.55 33.28 23.95
N SER A 97 -5.80 32.95 22.69
CA SER A 97 -6.87 33.56 21.91
C SER A 97 -8.20 33.06 22.47
N ASP A 98 -8.91 33.97 23.12
CA ASP A 98 -10.32 33.83 23.47
C ASP A 98 -11.14 33.57 22.20
N ARG A 99 -11.68 32.37 22.11
CA ARG A 99 -12.83 32.06 21.25
C ARG A 99 -13.97 31.63 22.17
N PRO A 100 -15.08 32.38 22.21
CA PRO A 100 -16.17 32.07 23.13
C PRO A 100 -16.86 30.77 22.72
N GLN A 101 -16.97 29.90 23.73
CA GLN A 101 -17.68 28.64 23.72
C GLN A 101 -19.17 28.91 23.58
N ARG A 102 -19.76 28.37 22.50
CA ARG A 102 -21.20 28.47 22.22
C ARG A 102 -21.96 27.53 23.16
N ASP A 103 -22.32 28.04 24.33
CA ASP A 103 -23.25 27.37 25.23
C ASP A 103 -24.71 27.74 24.94
N LYS A 104 -25.55 26.72 25.07
CA LYS A 104 -27.00 26.76 24.92
C LYS A 104 -27.61 27.38 26.19
N ARG A 105 -28.36 28.48 26.05
CA ARG A 105 -29.58 28.88 26.80
C ARG A 105 -29.86 30.38 26.48
N GLY A 106 -31.06 30.71 25.97
CA GLY A 106 -31.50 32.11 25.73
C GLY A 106 -32.06 32.76 27.01
N PRO A 107 -32.97 33.77 26.96
CA PRO A 107 -33.33 34.76 25.92
C PRO A 107 -33.27 36.24 26.45
N ARG A 108 -33.87 37.18 25.71
CA ARG A 108 -34.26 38.59 26.05
C ARG A 108 -33.22 39.71 25.81
N THR A 109 -33.46 40.54 24.79
CA THR A 109 -34.13 41.88 24.75
C THR A 109 -33.21 43.00 25.17
N ASP A 110 -32.97 43.94 24.25
CA ASP A 110 -33.03 45.40 24.43
C ASP A 110 -32.06 46.11 23.47
N ARG A 111 -32.65 46.82 22.50
CA ARG A 111 -32.37 48.15 21.87
C ARG A 111 -30.95 48.79 21.97
N PRO A 112 -30.59 49.84 21.16
CA PRO A 112 -31.41 50.61 20.22
C PRO A 112 -30.76 50.97 18.85
N ASP A 113 -31.62 51.56 18.02
CA ASP A 113 -31.40 52.23 16.72
C ASP A 113 -30.27 53.26 16.69
N ARG A 114 -29.64 53.49 15.52
CA ARG A 114 -29.56 54.83 14.85
C ARG A 114 -28.75 54.85 13.53
N ASN A 115 -29.34 55.56 12.55
CA ASN A 115 -28.83 56.19 11.32
C ASN A 115 -28.37 55.31 10.14
N GLU A 116 -28.99 55.36 8.96
CA GLU A 116 -29.33 56.45 8.01
C GLU A 116 -28.23 56.75 6.97
N ASN A 117 -28.68 56.79 5.71
CA ASN A 117 -28.02 57.15 4.44
C ASN A 117 -27.10 56.11 3.75
N SER A 118 -27.20 55.80 2.45
CA SER A 118 -28.09 56.32 1.39
C SER A 118 -28.28 55.31 0.23
N ASP A 119 -29.33 55.59 -0.56
CA ASP A 119 -29.52 55.31 -1.99
C ASP A 119 -29.70 53.87 -2.51
N ARG A 120 -30.98 53.47 -2.54
CA ARG A 120 -31.51 52.39 -3.39
C ARG A 120 -31.87 52.92 -4.79
N LYS A 121 -31.32 52.31 -5.84
CA LYS A 121 -31.97 52.23 -7.17
C LYS A 121 -32.72 50.90 -7.29
N PRO A 122 -34.00 50.86 -7.72
CA PRO A 122 -34.70 49.61 -7.92
C PRO A 122 -34.33 49.00 -9.29
N ARG A 123 -33.87 47.74 -9.29
CA ARG A 123 -33.65 46.97 -10.52
C ARG A 123 -34.95 46.26 -10.87
N SER A 124 -35.49 46.61 -12.03
CA SER A 124 -36.70 46.07 -12.63
C SER A 124 -36.64 44.57 -12.86
N GLU A 125 -37.77 43.92 -12.58
CA GLU A 125 -38.07 42.53 -12.91
C GLU A 125 -38.05 42.34 -14.44
N ARG A 126 -37.40 41.27 -14.89
CA ARG A 126 -37.43 40.84 -16.30
C ARG A 126 -37.83 39.37 -16.35
N PRO A 127 -38.82 38.97 -17.18
CA PRO A 127 -39.43 37.64 -17.13
C PRO A 127 -38.50 36.55 -17.67
N PRO A 128 -38.71 35.28 -17.26
CA PRO A 128 -37.82 34.17 -17.61
C PRO A 128 -38.00 33.77 -19.07
N ARG A 129 -36.89 33.79 -19.84
CA ARG A 129 -36.85 33.20 -21.19
C ARG A 129 -36.96 31.69 -21.09
N GLN A 130 -38.02 31.12 -21.66
CA GLN A 130 -38.14 29.70 -21.97
C GLN A 130 -36.96 29.30 -22.88
N ARG A 131 -36.16 28.34 -22.41
CA ARG A 131 -35.18 27.65 -23.25
C ARG A 131 -35.90 26.50 -23.93
N GLU A 132 -36.16 26.65 -25.22
CA GLU A 132 -36.50 25.50 -26.05
C GLU A 132 -35.30 24.52 -26.07
N PRO A 133 -35.55 23.20 -25.94
CA PRO A 133 -34.51 22.20 -26.06
C PRO A 133 -34.07 22.16 -27.53
N ARG A 134 -32.81 22.54 -27.79
CA ARG A 134 -32.16 22.29 -29.07
C ARG A 134 -32.17 20.78 -29.32
N ASN A 135 -33.01 20.37 -30.26
CA ASN A 135 -33.09 19.00 -30.75
C ASN A 135 -31.70 18.62 -31.32
N SER A 136 -31.03 17.68 -30.66
CA SER A 136 -29.69 17.20 -31.03
C SER A 136 -29.79 16.01 -31.99
N GLU A 137 -30.65 16.10 -32.98
CA GLU A 137 -30.77 15.13 -34.07
C GLU A 137 -30.06 15.71 -35.28
N ASN A 138 -28.72 15.66 -35.28
CA ASN A 138 -27.88 15.63 -36.47
C ASN A 138 -26.40 15.64 -36.06
N LYS A 139 -25.95 14.51 -35.53
CA LYS A 139 -24.55 14.11 -35.66
C LYS A 139 -24.55 12.63 -36.00
N ALA A 140 -24.39 12.33 -37.28
CA ALA A 140 -24.05 11.00 -37.78
C ALA A 140 -22.88 10.49 -36.94
N THR A 141 -23.20 9.66 -35.96
CA THR A 141 -22.27 9.23 -34.93
C THR A 141 -21.53 8.05 -35.50
N ALA A 142 -20.27 8.26 -35.89
CA ALA A 142 -19.31 7.18 -36.06
C ALA A 142 -19.44 6.24 -34.84
N PRO A 143 -19.44 4.91 -35.02
CA PRO A 143 -19.70 3.98 -33.93
C PRO A 143 -18.73 4.28 -32.78
N VAL A 144 -19.26 4.83 -31.69
CA VAL A 144 -18.46 5.10 -30.49
C VAL A 144 -18.09 3.73 -29.96
N VAL A 145 -16.84 3.32 -30.17
CA VAL A 145 -16.30 2.10 -29.56
C VAL A 145 -16.42 2.28 -28.04
N GLN A 146 -17.39 1.59 -27.45
CA GLN A 146 -17.64 1.61 -26.02
C GLN A 146 -16.60 0.70 -25.37
N ILE A 147 -15.54 1.31 -24.81
CA ILE A 147 -14.59 0.56 -24.00
C ILE A 147 -15.33 0.09 -22.75
N PRO A 148 -15.39 -1.22 -22.48
CA PRO A 148 -16.11 -1.74 -21.32
C PRO A 148 -15.52 -1.13 -20.04
N GLU A 149 -16.37 -0.53 -19.21
CA GLU A 149 -15.98 -0.09 -17.86
C GLU A 149 -16.12 -1.27 -16.91
N ARG A 150 -14.99 -1.88 -16.55
CA ARG A 150 -14.98 -2.99 -15.60
C ARG A 150 -15.48 -2.49 -14.24
N PRO A 151 -16.40 -3.23 -13.59
CA PRO A 151 -16.91 -2.83 -12.29
C PRO A 151 -15.77 -2.79 -11.27
N ALA A 152 -15.85 -1.85 -10.33
CA ALA A 152 -14.87 -1.72 -9.28
C ALA A 152 -14.80 -3.01 -8.44
N ALA A 153 -13.57 -3.47 -8.17
CA ALA A 153 -13.37 -4.68 -7.40
C ALA A 153 -13.95 -4.58 -5.97
N LYS A 154 -14.64 -5.63 -5.54
CA LYS A 154 -15.26 -5.74 -4.22
C LYS A 154 -14.19 -6.01 -3.17
N ARG A 155 -14.29 -5.32 -2.03
CA ARG A 155 -13.44 -5.57 -0.86
C ARG A 155 -13.90 -6.82 -0.12
N LEU A 156 -12.96 -7.60 0.39
CA LEU A 156 -13.25 -8.79 1.19
C LEU A 156 -14.03 -8.41 2.45
N LYS A 157 -15.13 -9.11 2.70
CA LYS A 157 -15.89 -9.04 3.95
C LYS A 157 -15.87 -10.43 4.60
N PRO A 158 -14.96 -10.67 5.56
CA PRO A 158 -14.85 -11.97 6.21
C PRO A 158 -16.14 -12.34 6.94
N ASN A 159 -16.45 -13.63 6.97
CA ASN A 159 -17.49 -14.16 7.85
C ASN A 159 -17.01 -14.18 9.31
N ARG A 160 -17.88 -14.65 10.20
CA ARG A 160 -17.57 -14.87 11.61
C ARG A 160 -18.01 -16.25 12.08
N LYS A 161 -18.27 -17.18 11.16
CA LYS A 161 -18.86 -18.49 11.48
C LYS A 161 -17.88 -19.30 12.32
N HIS A 162 -16.69 -19.55 11.78
CA HIS A 162 -15.66 -20.35 12.44
C HIS A 162 -15.16 -19.69 13.71
N ARG A 163 -14.91 -18.37 13.65
CA ARG A 163 -14.49 -17.61 14.84
C ARG A 163 -15.53 -17.68 15.95
N SER A 164 -16.81 -17.51 15.64
CA SER A 164 -17.88 -17.58 16.64
C SER A 164 -18.02 -18.97 17.24
N ALA A 165 -17.88 -20.03 16.44
CA ALA A 165 -17.92 -21.41 16.91
C ALA A 165 -16.80 -21.70 17.92
N VAL A 166 -15.57 -21.26 17.62
CA VAL A 166 -14.45 -21.41 18.57
C VAL A 166 -14.72 -20.64 19.86
N LEU A 167 -15.17 -19.38 19.78
CA LEU A 167 -15.48 -18.58 20.99
C LEU A 167 -16.62 -19.19 21.82
N GLN A 168 -17.63 -19.76 21.18
CA GLN A 168 -18.74 -20.43 21.87
C GLN A 168 -18.29 -21.72 22.58
N SER A 169 -17.35 -22.47 21.99
CA SER A 169 -16.80 -23.69 22.58
C SER A 169 -15.93 -23.43 23.83
N LEU A 170 -15.42 -22.20 23.99
CA LEU A 170 -14.60 -21.83 25.14
C LEU A 170 -15.46 -21.54 26.38
N PRO A 171 -14.95 -21.90 27.59
CA PRO A 171 -15.53 -21.44 28.85
C PRO A 171 -15.64 -19.90 28.90
N THR A 172 -16.67 -19.38 29.56
CA THR A 172 -16.97 -17.94 29.63
C THR A 172 -15.80 -17.09 30.09
N GLU A 173 -15.03 -17.57 31.07
CA GLU A 173 -13.85 -16.91 31.61
C GLU A 173 -12.72 -16.74 30.58
N GLN A 174 -12.62 -17.67 29.62
CA GLN A 174 -11.56 -17.68 28.61
C GLN A 174 -11.91 -16.82 27.39
N ARG A 175 -13.19 -16.47 27.19
CA ARG A 175 -13.66 -15.72 26.01
C ARG A 175 -13.09 -14.32 25.95
N SER A 176 -13.03 -13.62 27.08
CA SER A 176 -12.50 -12.26 27.17
C SER A 176 -11.00 -12.21 26.81
N VAL A 177 -10.24 -13.19 27.28
CA VAL A 177 -8.82 -13.37 26.97
C VAL A 177 -8.63 -13.71 25.49
N ALA A 178 -9.45 -14.63 24.97
CA ALA A 178 -9.45 -15.05 23.57
C ALA A 178 -9.75 -13.88 22.60
N GLU A 179 -10.76 -13.05 22.90
CA GLU A 179 -11.09 -11.88 22.08
C GLU A 179 -9.99 -10.81 22.10
N ARG A 180 -9.35 -10.62 23.26
CA ARG A 180 -8.21 -9.70 23.40
C ARG A 180 -6.99 -10.21 22.63
N ALA A 181 -6.70 -11.51 22.76
CA ALA A 181 -5.61 -12.18 22.06
C ALA A 181 -5.79 -12.11 20.54
N LEU A 182 -7.01 -12.27 20.06
CA LEU A 182 -7.31 -12.16 18.64
C LEU A 182 -7.11 -10.72 18.13
N SER A 183 -7.52 -9.71 18.91
CA SER A 183 -7.46 -8.30 18.48
C SER A 183 -6.05 -7.74 18.37
N GLY A 184 -5.10 -8.19 19.21
CA GLY A 184 -3.75 -7.63 19.22
C GLY A 184 -2.64 -8.59 19.64
N GLY A 185 -2.88 -9.90 19.56
CA GLY A 185 -1.94 -10.94 19.94
C GLY A 185 -1.69 -11.01 21.44
N ILE A 186 -0.69 -11.80 21.83
CA ILE A 186 -0.27 -11.99 23.23
C ILE A 186 0.15 -10.66 23.88
N ARG A 187 0.72 -9.73 23.10
CA ARG A 187 1.09 -8.40 23.59
C ARG A 187 -0.13 -7.63 24.12
N ALA A 188 -1.25 -7.65 23.39
CA ALA A 188 -2.47 -6.98 23.84
C ALA A 188 -3.06 -7.61 25.10
N VAL A 189 -2.87 -8.92 25.29
CA VAL A 189 -3.24 -9.61 26.53
C VAL A 189 -2.35 -9.13 27.68
N ARG A 190 -1.03 -9.06 27.49
CA ARG A 190 -0.08 -8.54 28.50
C ARG A 190 -0.39 -7.08 28.89
N GLU A 191 -0.64 -6.23 27.91
CA GLU A 191 -0.98 -4.83 28.15
C GLU A 191 -2.32 -4.71 28.89
N ALA A 192 -3.33 -5.51 28.53
CA ALA A 192 -4.61 -5.54 29.24
C ALA A 192 -4.44 -5.97 30.71
N ILE A 193 -3.68 -7.05 30.97
CA ILE A 193 -3.40 -7.53 32.33
C ILE A 193 -2.65 -6.45 33.13
N LYS A 194 -1.64 -5.81 32.54
CA LYS A 194 -0.91 -4.72 33.21
C LYS A 194 -1.82 -3.56 33.59
N THR A 195 -2.74 -3.20 32.71
CA THR A 195 -3.70 -2.12 32.95
C THR A 195 -4.68 -2.50 34.07
N GLN A 196 -5.16 -3.75 34.06
CA GLN A 196 -6.07 -4.28 35.06
C GLN A 196 -5.40 -4.42 36.44
N ASN A 197 -4.17 -4.90 36.51
CA ASN A 197 -3.41 -5.00 37.77
C ASN A 197 -3.12 -3.61 38.35
N ALA A 198 -2.85 -2.61 37.52
CA ALA A 198 -2.70 -1.22 38.00
C ALA A 198 -4.00 -0.69 38.62
N GLN A 199 -5.16 -1.05 38.06
CA GLN A 199 -6.48 -0.70 38.63
C GLN A 199 -6.75 -1.45 39.93
N LEU A 200 -6.51 -2.77 39.97
CA LEU A 200 -6.71 -3.58 41.18
C LEU A 200 -5.82 -3.12 42.33
N LYS A 201 -4.58 -2.73 42.03
CA LYS A 201 -3.66 -2.13 43.00
C LYS A 201 -4.16 -0.78 43.53
N ALA A 202 -4.74 0.06 42.67
CA ALA A 202 -5.35 1.32 43.09
C ALA A 202 -6.61 1.10 43.95
N GLU A 203 -7.34 0.00 43.73
CA GLU A 203 -8.51 -0.41 44.49
C GLU A 203 -8.19 -1.22 45.75
N GLY A 204 -6.91 -1.48 46.04
CA GLY A 204 -6.47 -2.28 47.20
C GLY A 204 -6.80 -3.78 47.10
N LYS A 205 -7.11 -4.28 45.90
CA LYS A 205 -7.40 -5.70 45.63
C LYS A 205 -6.13 -6.45 45.21
N SER A 206 -6.16 -7.78 45.31
CA SER A 206 -5.05 -8.64 44.88
C SER A 206 -4.82 -8.60 43.37
N GLU A 207 -3.55 -8.64 42.97
CA GLU A 207 -3.14 -8.64 41.56
C GLU A 207 -3.43 -9.98 40.87
N ILE A 208 -3.81 -9.93 39.60
CA ILE A 208 -4.05 -11.12 38.79
C ILE A 208 -2.70 -11.67 38.31
N LYS A 209 -2.48 -12.99 38.48
CA LYS A 209 -1.30 -13.69 37.97
C LYS A 209 -1.33 -13.72 36.43
N ALA A 210 -0.38 -13.02 35.81
CA ALA A 210 -0.35 -12.85 34.36
C ALA A 210 -0.01 -14.15 33.59
N ASP A 211 0.83 -15.01 34.16
CA ASP A 211 1.40 -16.16 33.45
C ASP A 211 0.33 -17.18 33.03
N GLY A 212 -0.66 -17.44 33.88
CA GLY A 212 -1.76 -18.36 33.55
C GLY A 212 -2.63 -17.85 32.39
N LEU A 213 -2.92 -16.55 32.36
CA LEU A 213 -3.70 -15.93 31.27
C LEU A 213 -2.90 -15.85 29.96
N ILE A 214 -1.59 -15.65 30.05
CA ILE A 214 -0.70 -15.65 28.88
C ILE A 214 -0.57 -17.06 28.29
N SER A 215 -0.40 -18.09 29.12
CA SER A 215 -0.35 -19.49 28.68
C SER A 215 -1.67 -19.88 28.00
N MET A 216 -2.81 -19.56 28.62
CA MET A 216 -4.12 -19.81 28.02
C MET A 216 -4.29 -19.11 26.67
N ALA A 217 -3.83 -17.85 26.55
CA ALA A 217 -3.87 -17.15 25.27
C ALA A 217 -2.98 -17.83 24.22
N GLN A 218 -1.81 -18.35 24.60
CA GLN A 218 -0.92 -19.10 23.70
C GLN A 218 -1.58 -20.37 23.18
N ASP A 219 -2.35 -21.08 24.00
CA ASP A 219 -3.02 -22.33 23.62
C ASP A 219 -4.23 -22.11 22.70
N ILE A 220 -5.00 -21.04 22.94
CA ILE A 220 -6.23 -20.74 22.18
C ILE A 220 -5.93 -20.06 20.84
N LEU A 221 -4.86 -19.26 20.76
CA LEU A 221 -4.53 -18.44 19.58
C LEU A 221 -4.40 -19.22 18.27
N PRO A 222 -3.70 -20.37 18.21
CA PRO A 222 -3.60 -21.16 16.98
C PRO A 222 -4.97 -21.52 16.39
N LYS A 223 -5.88 -22.03 17.24
CA LYS A 223 -7.26 -22.41 16.81
C LYS A 223 -8.05 -21.22 16.30
N LEU A 224 -7.92 -20.06 16.96
CA LEU A 224 -8.58 -18.83 16.51
C LEU A 224 -8.02 -18.32 15.18
N ARG A 225 -6.70 -18.45 14.95
CA ARG A 225 -6.06 -18.00 13.70
C ARG A 225 -6.50 -18.84 12.51
N VAL A 226 -6.61 -20.16 12.69
CA VAL A 226 -7.19 -21.05 11.68
C VAL A 226 -8.62 -20.64 11.38
N ALA A 227 -9.45 -20.43 12.42
CA ALA A 227 -10.84 -20.03 12.26
C ALA A 227 -11.00 -18.68 11.53
N GLU A 228 -10.20 -17.67 11.86
CA GLU A 228 -10.21 -16.39 11.15
C GLU A 228 -9.79 -16.52 9.69
N TRP A 229 -8.84 -17.40 9.40
CA TRP A 229 -8.42 -17.67 8.03
C TRP A 229 -9.54 -18.37 7.26
N LEU A 230 -10.19 -19.39 7.83
CA LEU A 230 -11.34 -20.07 7.21
C LEU A 230 -12.48 -19.10 6.90
N ASP A 231 -12.82 -18.21 7.84
CA ASP A 231 -13.85 -17.18 7.65
C ASP A 231 -13.51 -16.22 6.48
N LYS A 232 -12.23 -15.90 6.27
CA LYS A 232 -11.75 -15.10 5.14
C LYS A 232 -11.71 -15.90 3.83
N ALA A 233 -11.24 -17.14 3.89
CA ALA A 233 -11.05 -18.03 2.76
C ALA A 233 -12.39 -18.40 2.13
N GLU A 234 -13.39 -18.75 2.93
CA GLU A 234 -14.72 -19.02 2.39
C GLU A 234 -15.42 -17.77 1.86
N ALA A 235 -15.19 -16.60 2.47
CA ALA A 235 -15.73 -15.34 1.95
C ALA A 235 -15.08 -15.02 0.58
N ALA A 236 -13.78 -15.26 0.45
CA ALA A 236 -13.07 -15.11 -0.81
C ALA A 236 -13.56 -16.09 -1.88
N LYS A 237 -13.81 -17.35 -1.52
CA LYS A 237 -14.38 -18.37 -2.43
C LYS A 237 -15.76 -17.97 -2.95
N ARG A 238 -16.61 -17.37 -2.11
CA ARG A 238 -17.95 -16.90 -2.51
C ARG A 238 -17.90 -15.73 -3.50
N ASP A 239 -16.99 -14.78 -3.29
CA ASP A 239 -16.89 -13.54 -4.08
C ASP A 239 -15.80 -13.59 -5.18
N LEU A 240 -15.31 -14.78 -5.53
CA LEU A 240 -14.08 -14.97 -6.31
C LEU A 240 -14.04 -14.22 -7.64
N ALA A 241 -15.18 -14.09 -8.32
CA ALA A 241 -15.29 -13.42 -9.61
C ALA A 241 -15.19 -11.88 -9.53
N VAL A 242 -15.43 -11.29 -8.37
CA VAL A 242 -15.52 -9.82 -8.20
C VAL A 242 -14.58 -9.28 -7.13
N LEU A 243 -13.89 -10.16 -6.41
CA LEU A 243 -12.97 -9.82 -5.34
C LEU A 243 -11.73 -9.09 -5.86
N ASP A 244 -11.25 -8.08 -5.13
CA ASP A 244 -9.98 -7.42 -5.41
C ASP A 244 -8.80 -8.41 -5.29
N LEU A 245 -7.93 -8.45 -6.30
CA LEU A 245 -6.72 -9.28 -6.31
C LEU A 245 -5.84 -9.06 -5.08
N ARG A 246 -5.79 -7.83 -4.53
CA ARG A 246 -5.01 -7.56 -3.32
C ARG A 246 -5.55 -8.36 -2.13
N ASP A 247 -6.87 -8.40 -1.98
CA ASP A 247 -7.50 -9.10 -0.89
C ASP A 247 -7.39 -10.62 -1.10
N LEU A 248 -7.55 -11.11 -2.34
CA LEU A 248 -7.31 -12.52 -2.68
C LEU A 248 -5.86 -12.95 -2.40
N ARG A 249 -4.88 -12.13 -2.78
CA ARG A 249 -3.45 -12.35 -2.45
C ARG A 249 -3.23 -12.40 -0.95
N ALA A 250 -3.86 -11.51 -0.18
CA ALA A 250 -3.72 -11.49 1.28
C ALA A 250 -4.27 -12.77 1.93
N VAL A 251 -5.38 -13.31 1.43
CA VAL A 251 -5.95 -14.58 1.91
C VAL A 251 -5.03 -15.77 1.57
N VAL A 252 -4.51 -15.81 0.35
CA VAL A 252 -3.57 -16.85 -0.08
C VAL A 252 -2.26 -16.81 0.73
N VAL A 253 -1.70 -15.62 0.95
CA VAL A 253 -0.51 -15.46 1.83
C VAL A 253 -0.82 -15.89 3.26
N GLY A 254 -2.02 -15.57 3.76
CA GLY A 254 -2.47 -16.04 5.07
C GLY A 254 -2.60 -17.57 5.18
N ALA A 255 -2.73 -18.27 4.06
CA ALA A 255 -2.78 -19.73 4.03
C ALA A 255 -1.41 -20.37 4.31
N ASP A 256 -0.32 -19.62 4.10
CA ASP A 256 1.05 -20.07 4.35
C ASP A 256 1.51 -19.77 5.81
N ASP A 257 0.62 -19.24 6.66
CA ASP A 257 0.89 -19.08 8.10
C ASP A 257 1.12 -20.47 8.75
N PRO A 258 2.18 -20.65 9.58
CA PRO A 258 2.49 -21.93 10.20
C PRO A 258 1.32 -22.56 10.98
N MET A 259 0.42 -21.76 11.56
CA MET A 259 -0.73 -22.27 12.30
C MET A 259 -1.82 -22.80 11.36
N VAL A 260 -1.97 -22.19 10.19
CA VAL A 260 -2.96 -22.58 9.17
C VAL A 260 -2.47 -23.82 8.43
N VAL A 261 -1.22 -23.83 7.96
CA VAL A 261 -0.63 -24.95 7.19
C VAL A 261 -0.67 -26.29 7.94
N ARG A 262 -0.54 -26.24 9.27
CA ARG A 262 -0.57 -27.43 10.14
C ARG A 262 -1.95 -28.09 10.18
N ASP A 263 -3.02 -27.34 9.96
CA ASP A 263 -4.39 -27.85 9.97
C ASP A 263 -4.76 -28.46 8.61
N GLU A 264 -5.10 -29.74 8.60
CA GLU A 264 -5.41 -30.48 7.38
C GLU A 264 -6.68 -29.97 6.70
N THR A 265 -7.65 -29.48 7.48
CA THR A 265 -8.94 -28.97 6.99
C THR A 265 -8.78 -27.72 6.11
N THR A 266 -7.63 -27.05 6.18
CA THR A 266 -7.35 -25.83 5.43
C THR A 266 -6.65 -26.08 4.09
N ARG A 267 -6.03 -27.25 3.90
CA ARG A 267 -5.13 -27.53 2.75
C ARG A 267 -5.88 -27.51 1.42
N GLU A 268 -7.05 -28.11 1.37
CA GLU A 268 -7.89 -28.16 0.16
C GLU A 268 -8.30 -26.75 -0.28
N LEU A 269 -8.88 -25.98 0.64
CA LEU A 269 -9.32 -24.61 0.37
C LEU A 269 -8.15 -23.69 0.02
N ALA A 270 -6.99 -23.88 0.65
CA ALA A 270 -5.77 -23.14 0.31
C ALA A 270 -5.28 -23.47 -1.11
N GLY A 271 -5.31 -24.75 -1.50
CA GLY A 271 -4.98 -25.19 -2.85
C GLY A 271 -5.89 -24.59 -3.91
N GLU A 272 -7.20 -24.66 -3.71
CA GLU A 272 -8.19 -24.05 -4.60
C GLU A 272 -7.96 -22.53 -4.75
N LEU A 273 -7.74 -21.81 -3.64
CA LEU A 273 -7.51 -20.36 -3.68
C LEU A 273 -6.20 -19.98 -4.37
N LYS A 274 -5.15 -20.80 -4.26
CA LYS A 274 -3.88 -20.62 -4.99
C LYS A 274 -4.09 -20.75 -6.50
N VAL A 275 -4.82 -21.79 -6.94
CA VAL A 275 -5.17 -21.98 -8.36
C VAL A 275 -6.03 -20.83 -8.87
N ALA A 276 -7.06 -20.46 -8.12
CA ALA A 276 -7.96 -19.38 -8.50
C ALA A 276 -7.26 -18.02 -8.55
N LEU A 277 -6.33 -17.74 -7.64
CA LEU A 277 -5.50 -16.53 -7.68
C LEU A 277 -4.70 -16.45 -8.98
N LYS A 278 -4.10 -17.56 -9.43
CA LYS A 278 -3.35 -17.61 -10.69
C LYS A 278 -4.27 -17.31 -11.89
N GLN A 279 -5.40 -18.02 -11.98
CA GLN A 279 -6.38 -17.81 -13.06
C GLN A 279 -6.91 -16.37 -13.10
N ARG A 280 -7.23 -15.79 -11.93
CA ARG A 280 -7.69 -14.40 -11.82
C ARG A 280 -6.62 -13.40 -12.23
N GLN A 281 -5.36 -13.65 -11.88
CA GLN A 281 -4.25 -12.79 -12.31
C GLN A 281 -4.06 -12.82 -13.83
N GLU A 282 -4.11 -14.00 -14.44
CA GLU A 282 -3.99 -14.17 -15.90
C GLU A 282 -5.17 -13.51 -16.62
N THR A 283 -6.38 -13.69 -16.09
CA THR A 283 -7.60 -13.07 -16.62
C THR A 283 -7.49 -11.55 -16.56
N GLU A 284 -7.17 -10.97 -15.40
CA GLU A 284 -7.03 -9.51 -15.24
C GLU A 284 -5.88 -8.95 -16.09
N MET A 285 -4.80 -9.70 -16.29
CA MET A 285 -3.70 -9.31 -17.19
C MET A 285 -4.18 -9.22 -18.64
N THR A 286 -4.87 -10.26 -19.12
CA THR A 286 -5.41 -10.32 -20.49
C THR A 286 -6.39 -9.18 -20.73
N GLN A 287 -7.32 -9.04 -19.78
CA GLN A 287 -8.31 -7.98 -19.74
C GLN A 287 -7.71 -6.57 -19.78
N TRP A 288 -6.64 -6.33 -19.01
CA TRP A 288 -5.93 -5.06 -19.00
C TRP A 288 -5.26 -4.77 -20.35
N LEU A 289 -4.60 -5.75 -20.97
CA LEU A 289 -4.00 -5.59 -22.29
C LEU A 289 -5.06 -5.31 -23.36
N ASP A 290 -6.19 -6.02 -23.31
CA ASP A 290 -7.28 -5.84 -24.25
C ASP A 290 -7.93 -4.46 -24.10
N ASP A 291 -8.10 -3.95 -22.88
CA ASP A 291 -8.60 -2.59 -22.65
C ASP A 291 -7.67 -1.53 -23.25
N ILE A 292 -6.35 -1.74 -23.20
CA ILE A 292 -5.37 -0.85 -23.83
C ILE A 292 -5.47 -0.92 -25.36
N LYS A 293 -5.57 -2.13 -25.93
CA LYS A 293 -5.74 -2.33 -27.38
C LYS A 293 -7.03 -1.67 -27.88
N LEU A 294 -8.15 -1.85 -27.15
CA LEU A 294 -9.43 -1.21 -27.46
C LEU A 294 -9.36 0.32 -27.32
N ALA A 295 -8.63 0.82 -26.33
CA ALA A 295 -8.42 2.26 -26.19
C ALA A 295 -7.60 2.84 -27.34
N LEU A 296 -6.59 2.11 -27.82
CA LEU A 296 -5.79 2.47 -28.99
C LEU A 296 -6.62 2.45 -30.28
N SER A 297 -7.39 1.38 -30.53
CA SER A 297 -8.24 1.28 -31.72
C SER A 297 -9.35 2.33 -31.76
N ALA A 298 -9.80 2.80 -30.59
CA ALA A 298 -10.75 3.90 -30.45
C ALA A 298 -10.09 5.30 -30.48
N SER A 299 -8.79 5.40 -30.78
CA SER A 299 -8.00 6.65 -30.78
C SER A 299 -8.04 7.42 -29.44
N ARG A 300 -8.31 6.74 -28.33
CA ARG A 300 -8.34 7.31 -26.97
C ARG A 300 -6.96 7.20 -26.31
N VAL A 301 -5.97 7.85 -26.93
CA VAL A 301 -4.54 7.77 -26.56
C VAL A 301 -4.29 8.08 -25.08
N LEU A 302 -4.90 9.15 -24.53
CA LEU A 302 -4.74 9.49 -23.11
C LEU A 302 -5.21 8.37 -22.17
N ARG A 303 -6.31 7.69 -22.50
CA ARG A 303 -6.84 6.57 -21.70
C ARG A 303 -5.90 5.37 -21.80
N ALA A 304 -5.41 5.05 -23.00
CA ALA A 304 -4.45 3.97 -23.21
C ALA A 304 -3.14 4.18 -22.42
N ILE A 305 -2.60 5.41 -22.42
CA ILE A 305 -1.40 5.76 -21.62
C ILE A 305 -1.67 5.59 -20.13
N LYS A 306 -2.81 6.10 -19.62
CA LYS A 306 -3.18 5.93 -18.20
C LYS A 306 -3.28 4.46 -17.81
N LEU A 307 -3.97 3.65 -18.61
CA LEU A 307 -4.10 2.21 -18.37
C LEU A 307 -2.72 1.52 -18.37
N SER A 308 -1.82 1.88 -19.29
CA SER A 308 -0.48 1.29 -19.34
C SER A 308 0.36 1.54 -18.07
N GLY A 309 0.09 2.64 -17.34
CA GLY A 309 0.77 2.96 -16.08
C GLY A 309 0.21 2.26 -14.84
N GLU A 310 -0.94 1.58 -14.97
CA GLU A 310 -1.65 0.92 -13.87
C GLU A 310 -1.77 -0.61 -14.10
N PRO A 311 -0.66 -1.37 -14.07
CA PRO A 311 -0.72 -2.81 -14.29
C PRO A 311 -1.37 -3.55 -13.09
N PRO A 312 -2.08 -4.67 -13.33
CA PRO A 312 -2.67 -5.50 -12.26
C PRO A 312 -1.66 -6.04 -11.23
N LYS A 313 -0.38 -6.10 -11.62
CA LYS A 313 0.76 -6.52 -10.79
C LYS A 313 1.94 -5.59 -11.05
N ALA A 314 2.54 -5.08 -9.98
CA ALA A 314 3.74 -4.25 -10.07
C ALA A 314 4.92 -5.06 -10.63
N GLY A 315 5.74 -4.43 -11.47
CA GLY A 315 6.92 -5.05 -12.08
C GLY A 315 6.63 -5.93 -13.30
N VAL A 316 5.38 -5.96 -13.80
CA VAL A 316 5.05 -6.64 -15.05
C VAL A 316 5.71 -5.90 -16.22
N LEU A 317 6.35 -6.66 -17.10
CA LEU A 317 6.94 -6.13 -18.32
C LEU A 317 5.83 -5.76 -19.31
N PHE A 318 5.94 -4.58 -19.89
CA PHE A 318 5.00 -4.11 -20.89
C PHE A 318 5.34 -4.73 -22.26
N PRO A 319 4.38 -5.30 -23.01
CA PRO A 319 4.66 -5.86 -24.33
C PRO A 319 5.27 -4.81 -25.28
N VAL A 320 6.39 -5.18 -25.93
CA VAL A 320 7.19 -4.24 -26.73
C VAL A 320 6.41 -3.70 -27.92
N ASP A 321 5.73 -4.58 -28.67
CA ASP A 321 4.96 -4.19 -29.86
C ASP A 321 3.85 -3.20 -29.52
N LEU A 322 3.12 -3.47 -28.44
CA LEU A 322 2.07 -2.58 -27.95
C LEU A 322 2.67 -1.27 -27.42
N GLY A 323 3.85 -1.33 -26.78
CA GLY A 323 4.65 -0.17 -26.39
C GLY A 323 5.01 0.73 -27.56
N GLN A 324 5.45 0.17 -28.68
CA GLN A 324 5.79 0.91 -29.89
C GLN A 324 4.55 1.56 -30.51
N GLN A 325 3.43 0.82 -30.63
CA GLN A 325 2.16 1.35 -31.14
C GLN A 325 1.64 2.52 -30.27
N LEU A 326 1.68 2.35 -28.94
CA LEU A 326 1.26 3.38 -27.99
C LEU A 326 2.19 4.59 -28.02
N ALA A 327 3.51 4.37 -28.15
CA ALA A 327 4.48 5.45 -28.22
C ALA A 327 4.31 6.28 -29.50
N LYS A 328 4.08 5.63 -30.64
CA LYS A 328 3.77 6.30 -31.91
C LYS A 328 2.49 7.13 -31.79
N ALA A 329 1.40 6.53 -31.32
CA ALA A 329 0.13 7.24 -31.13
C ALA A 329 0.24 8.40 -30.11
N ALA A 330 1.08 8.25 -29.09
CA ALA A 330 1.37 9.32 -28.12
C ALA A 330 2.16 10.47 -28.75
N ALA A 331 3.17 10.18 -29.57
CA ALA A 331 3.92 11.19 -30.30
C ALA A 331 3.04 11.95 -31.30
N ASP A 332 2.19 11.24 -32.05
CA ASP A 332 1.23 11.82 -33.00
C ASP A 332 0.20 12.71 -32.27
N SER A 333 -0.21 12.33 -31.05
CA SER A 333 -1.10 13.12 -30.20
C SER A 333 -0.43 14.39 -29.64
N LEU A 334 0.90 14.43 -29.57
CA LEU A 334 1.71 15.57 -29.13
C LEU A 334 2.19 16.34 -30.36
N SER A 335 1.23 16.79 -31.17
CA SER A 335 1.50 17.59 -32.37
C SER A 335 1.67 19.07 -32.03
N ASN A 336 2.28 19.82 -32.96
CA ASN A 336 2.50 21.27 -32.80
C ASN A 336 1.20 22.09 -32.75
N GLU A 337 0.12 21.55 -33.34
CA GLU A 337 -1.22 22.16 -33.40
C GLU A 337 -2.09 21.82 -32.19
N ALA A 338 -1.67 20.85 -31.36
CA ALA A 338 -2.43 20.46 -30.19
C ALA A 338 -2.42 21.57 -29.11
N SER A 339 -3.55 21.73 -28.42
CA SER A 339 -3.68 22.71 -27.35
C SER A 339 -2.78 22.39 -26.15
N SER A 340 -2.38 23.43 -25.40
CA SER A 340 -1.54 23.28 -24.21
C SER A 340 -2.19 22.37 -23.15
N ASP A 341 -3.52 22.41 -22.98
CA ASP A 341 -4.24 21.55 -22.04
C ASP A 341 -4.13 20.06 -22.41
N ARG A 342 -4.20 19.75 -23.72
CA ARG A 342 -4.02 18.38 -24.22
C ARG A 342 -2.59 17.90 -23.96
N TRP A 343 -1.61 18.75 -24.23
CA TRP A 343 -0.21 18.49 -23.92
C TRP A 343 -0.01 18.19 -22.43
N ILE A 344 -0.53 19.04 -21.53
CA ILE A 344 -0.46 18.83 -20.08
C ILE A 344 -1.06 17.48 -19.70
N ALA A 345 -2.27 17.18 -20.17
CA ALA A 345 -2.96 15.94 -19.81
C ALA A 345 -2.19 14.68 -20.27
N VAL A 346 -1.63 14.71 -21.48
CA VAL A 346 -0.83 13.60 -22.03
C VAL A 346 0.49 13.47 -21.29
N LEU A 347 1.20 14.57 -20.98
CA LEU A 347 2.46 14.54 -20.23
C LEU A 347 2.29 14.01 -18.82
N GLU A 348 1.23 14.41 -18.11
CA GLU A 348 0.88 13.90 -16.78
C GLU A 348 0.69 12.38 -16.78
N ALA A 349 0.05 11.83 -17.82
CA ALA A 349 -0.12 10.38 -17.96
C ALA A 349 1.18 9.69 -18.41
N LEU A 350 1.88 10.28 -19.37
CA LEU A 350 3.09 9.72 -19.96
C LEU A 350 4.22 9.58 -18.95
N ALA A 351 4.41 10.56 -18.06
CA ALA A 351 5.49 10.55 -17.08
C ALA A 351 5.47 9.31 -16.14
N PHE A 352 4.30 8.70 -15.93
CA PHE A 352 4.12 7.50 -15.10
C PHE A 352 3.83 6.23 -15.92
N SER A 353 3.91 6.30 -17.24
CA SER A 353 3.76 5.16 -18.14
C SER A 353 5.10 4.45 -18.39
N PRO A 354 5.09 3.14 -18.71
CA PRO A 354 6.27 2.41 -19.14
C PRO A 354 6.88 2.93 -20.46
N ILE A 355 6.10 3.58 -21.32
CA ILE A 355 6.56 4.06 -22.64
C ILE A 355 7.21 5.45 -22.61
N ARG A 356 7.39 6.04 -21.42
CA ARG A 356 7.79 7.45 -21.25
C ARG A 356 9.10 7.82 -21.93
N THR A 357 10.04 6.89 -22.09
CA THR A 357 11.33 7.13 -22.75
C THR A 357 11.27 6.98 -24.27
N ALA A 358 10.28 6.24 -24.78
CA ALA A 358 10.13 5.95 -26.20
C ALA A 358 9.42 7.07 -26.97
N VAL A 359 8.62 7.89 -26.30
CA VAL A 359 7.87 8.99 -26.92
C VAL A 359 8.80 10.17 -27.21
N LYS A 360 8.88 10.55 -28.49
CA LYS A 360 9.60 11.71 -29.01
C LYS A 360 8.65 12.51 -29.93
N PRO A 361 8.04 13.61 -29.46
CA PRO A 361 7.25 14.46 -30.33
C PRO A 361 8.14 15.20 -31.33
N LEU A 362 7.58 15.57 -32.49
CA LEU A 362 8.31 16.22 -33.59
C LEU A 362 8.79 17.63 -33.23
N GLY A 363 8.08 18.32 -32.35
CA GLY A 363 8.40 19.68 -31.93
C GLY A 363 7.57 20.13 -30.73
N ALA A 364 7.90 21.31 -30.21
CA ALA A 364 7.12 21.96 -29.17
C ALA A 364 5.82 22.55 -29.76
N PRO A 365 4.73 22.62 -28.97
CA PRO A 365 3.48 23.21 -29.43
C PRO A 365 3.63 24.71 -29.71
N GLN A 366 2.95 25.20 -30.75
CA GLN A 366 2.91 26.64 -31.06
C GLN A 366 2.27 27.42 -29.90
N ALA A 367 1.23 26.86 -29.28
CA ALA A 367 0.60 27.40 -28.09
C ALA A 367 1.35 26.95 -26.82
N THR A 368 2.33 27.74 -26.38
CA THR A 368 3.05 27.49 -25.12
C THR A 368 2.53 28.41 -24.01
N THR A 369 1.77 27.86 -23.05
CA THR A 369 1.32 28.56 -21.84
C THR A 369 2.28 28.38 -20.67
N ASP A 370 2.24 29.28 -19.70
CA ASP A 370 3.05 29.18 -18.47
C ASP A 370 2.73 27.90 -17.67
N ALA A 371 1.45 27.50 -17.67
CA ALA A 371 1.01 26.25 -17.05
C ALA A 371 1.69 25.03 -17.70
N LEU A 372 1.78 25.00 -19.03
CA LEU A 372 2.47 23.94 -19.76
C LEU A 372 3.96 23.90 -19.38
N ARG A 373 4.66 25.04 -19.41
CA ARG A 373 6.07 25.11 -19.01
C ARG A 373 6.29 24.66 -17.56
N ALA A 374 5.39 25.03 -16.65
CA ALA A 374 5.45 24.59 -15.26
C ALA A 374 5.28 23.06 -15.14
N THR A 375 4.37 22.45 -15.91
CA THR A 375 4.20 21.00 -15.91
C THR A 375 5.42 20.28 -16.50
N VAL A 376 6.00 20.77 -17.59
CA VAL A 376 7.22 20.22 -18.18
C VAL A 376 8.37 20.30 -17.19
N LYS A 377 8.58 21.46 -16.53
CA LYS A 377 9.63 21.64 -15.51
C LYS A 377 9.46 20.67 -14.34
N ARG A 378 8.22 20.46 -13.88
CA ARG A 378 7.92 19.50 -12.81
C ARG A 378 8.21 18.06 -13.22
N LEU A 379 7.81 17.67 -14.43
CA LEU A 379 7.95 16.30 -14.96
C LEU A 379 9.30 16.02 -15.62
N ALA A 380 10.17 17.03 -15.73
CA ALA A 380 11.47 16.94 -16.40
C ALA A 380 12.35 15.77 -15.92
N PRO A 381 12.41 15.43 -14.61
CA PRO A 381 13.17 14.26 -14.15
C PRO A 381 12.66 12.92 -14.70
N LEU A 382 11.39 12.83 -15.08
CA LEU A 382 10.76 11.61 -15.60
C LEU A 382 10.76 11.55 -17.13
N VAL A 383 10.75 12.70 -17.81
CA VAL A 383 10.67 12.81 -19.27
C VAL A 383 11.67 13.85 -19.82
N PRO A 384 12.99 13.62 -19.64
CA PRO A 384 14.02 14.60 -19.95
C PRO A 384 14.08 14.96 -21.44
N GLN A 385 13.78 14.02 -22.34
CA GLN A 385 13.80 14.24 -23.78
C GLN A 385 12.68 15.17 -24.28
N ILE A 386 11.60 15.33 -23.51
CA ILE A 386 10.58 16.34 -23.81
C ILE A 386 10.99 17.68 -23.19
N ALA A 387 11.58 17.68 -21.99
CA ALA A 387 12.10 18.90 -21.37
C ALA A 387 13.13 19.62 -22.25
N SER A 388 13.99 18.87 -22.96
CA SER A 388 14.95 19.45 -23.91
C SER A 388 14.29 20.21 -25.06
N LEU A 389 13.10 19.78 -25.53
CA LEU A 389 12.34 20.51 -26.57
C LEU A 389 11.84 21.87 -26.09
N PHE A 390 11.69 22.05 -24.78
CA PHE A 390 11.33 23.33 -24.15
C PHE A 390 12.56 24.11 -23.65
N ALA A 391 13.78 23.67 -24.00
CA ALA A 391 15.03 24.22 -23.49
C ALA A 391 15.11 24.23 -21.95
N ILE A 392 14.52 23.22 -21.30
CA ILE A 392 14.57 23.03 -19.84
C ILE A 392 15.63 21.98 -19.54
N GLU A 393 16.72 22.39 -18.91
CA GLU A 393 17.76 21.47 -18.45
C GLU A 393 17.33 20.71 -17.19
N VAL A 394 17.63 19.42 -17.16
CA VAL A 394 17.33 18.54 -16.02
C VAL A 394 18.60 18.33 -15.21
N SER A 395 18.59 18.80 -13.97
CA SER A 395 19.70 18.55 -13.05
C SER A 395 19.79 17.04 -12.72
N PRO A 396 20.98 16.42 -12.81
CA PRO A 396 21.19 15.04 -12.40
C PRO A 396 20.78 14.82 -10.94
N GLY A 397 19.93 13.82 -10.68
CA GLY A 397 19.46 13.50 -9.31
C GLY A 397 18.28 14.31 -8.80
N ALA A 398 17.62 15.11 -9.65
CA ALA A 398 16.39 15.82 -9.29
C ALA A 398 15.30 14.85 -8.77
N GLN A 399 14.59 15.26 -7.71
CA GLN A 399 13.53 14.44 -7.11
C GLN A 399 12.40 14.16 -8.10
N THR A 400 12.04 12.89 -8.25
CA THR A 400 10.91 12.50 -9.10
C THR A 400 9.59 12.94 -8.46
N PRO A 401 8.75 13.70 -9.17
CA PRO A 401 7.46 14.15 -8.65
C PRO A 401 6.51 12.96 -8.46
N ARG A 402 5.56 13.11 -7.53
CA ARG A 402 4.44 12.17 -7.39
C ARG A 402 3.35 12.48 -8.42
N PRO A 403 2.55 11.49 -8.85
CA PRO A 403 1.38 11.72 -9.69
C PRO A 403 0.41 12.68 -9.01
N LEU A 404 -0.15 13.62 -9.77
CA LEU A 404 -1.21 14.47 -9.26
C LEU A 404 -2.45 13.60 -9.00
N ARG A 405 -2.92 13.61 -7.76
CA ARG A 405 -4.18 12.94 -7.41
C ARG A 405 -5.32 13.81 -7.88
N THR A 406 -6.27 13.22 -8.61
CA THR A 406 -7.55 13.87 -8.86
C THR A 406 -8.16 14.26 -7.51
N PRO A 407 -8.52 15.54 -7.28
CA PRO A 407 -9.14 15.94 -6.03
C PRO A 407 -10.41 15.11 -5.85
N ARG A 408 -10.48 14.33 -4.75
CA ARG A 408 -11.70 13.61 -4.41
C ARG A 408 -12.80 14.66 -4.22
N PRO A 409 -13.98 14.52 -4.85
CA PRO A 409 -15.09 15.39 -4.53
C PRO A 409 -15.29 15.34 -3.01
N LYS A 410 -15.27 16.50 -2.36
CA LYS A 410 -15.57 16.59 -0.93
C LYS A 410 -16.92 15.90 -0.74
N ARG A 411 -16.94 14.81 0.03
CA ARG A 411 -18.18 14.19 0.45
C ARG A 411 -18.87 15.22 1.33
N ASP A 412 -19.81 15.95 0.76
CA ASP A 412 -20.73 16.78 1.53
C ASP A 412 -21.55 15.83 2.39
N PHE A 413 -21.14 15.69 3.65
CA PHE A 413 -21.97 15.05 4.67
C PHE A 413 -23.16 15.97 4.92
N LYS A 414 -24.16 15.95 4.04
CA LYS A 414 -25.51 16.43 4.37
C LYS A 414 -26.01 15.55 5.51
N ARG A 415 -25.82 16.03 6.75
CA ARG A 415 -26.51 15.49 7.92
C ARG A 415 -28.00 15.55 7.57
N LYS A 416 -28.67 14.39 7.51
CA LYS A 416 -30.13 14.36 7.44
C LYS A 416 -30.66 15.20 8.60
N PRO A 417 -31.58 16.15 8.37
CA PRO A 417 -32.19 16.90 9.46
C PRO A 417 -32.83 15.91 10.43
N LYS A 418 -32.54 16.04 11.72
CA LYS A 418 -33.21 15.27 12.76
C LYS A 418 -34.69 15.62 12.69
N THR A 419 -35.53 14.65 12.36
CA THR A 419 -36.98 14.74 12.57
C THR A 419 -37.20 15.02 14.06
N ALA A 420 -37.83 16.15 14.34
CA ALA A 420 -38.20 16.52 15.70
C ALA A 420 -39.15 15.45 16.26
N LYS A 421 -38.85 14.97 17.45
CA LYS A 421 -39.70 14.04 18.19
C LYS A 421 -40.96 14.81 18.60
N VAL A 422 -42.12 14.38 18.13
CA VAL A 422 -43.42 14.90 18.57
C VAL A 422 -43.53 14.60 20.07
N PRO A 423 -43.79 15.59 20.95
CA PRO A 423 -44.04 15.33 22.36
C PRO A 423 -45.42 14.70 22.53
N ASP A 424 -45.47 13.57 23.25
CA ASP A 424 -46.70 12.96 23.75
C ASP A 424 -47.43 13.95 24.65
N THR A 425 -48.62 14.37 24.22
CA THR A 425 -49.60 14.99 25.11
C THR A 425 -50.50 13.89 25.66
N SER A 426 -50.07 13.26 26.75
CA SER A 426 -50.99 12.57 27.66
C SER A 426 -51.76 13.64 28.44
N ALA A 427 -52.97 13.93 27.99
CA ALA A 427 -53.92 14.76 28.69
C ALA A 427 -54.43 14.00 29.94
N ASP A 428 -54.18 14.60 31.10
CA ASP A 428 -54.97 14.45 32.30
C ASP A 428 -56.44 14.75 31.97
N VAL A 429 -57.32 13.77 32.15
CA VAL A 429 -58.77 14.00 32.25
C VAL A 429 -59.22 13.38 33.55
N THR A 430 -59.39 14.27 34.53
CA THR A 430 -60.21 14.09 35.71
C THR A 430 -61.68 13.92 35.32
N ASN A 431 -62.24 12.74 35.57
CA ASN A 431 -63.44 12.50 36.39
C ASN A 431 -63.80 11.01 36.41
#